data_AF-A0A5S3VST7-F1
#
_entry.id   AF-A0A5S3VST7-F1
#
_cell.length_a   1.000
_cell.length_b   1.000
_cell.length_c   1.000
_cell.angle_alpha   90.00
_cell.angle_beta   90.00
_cell.angle_gamma   90.00
#
_symmetry.space_group_name_H-M   'P 1'
#
loop_
_entity.id
_entity.type
_entity.pdbx_description
1 polymer ?
#
loop_
_entity_poly.entity_id
_entity_poly.type
_entity_poly.pdbx_seq_one_letter_code
_entity_poly.pdbx_strand_id
1 'polypeptide(L)'
;FYRYQELVEDGGLDALIDKSRRAPNLKNRVDEATEQAVIKYAVDYPAHDQHRTSNELRKQGVFVSGSGVRSIWLRHGLENFKKRLKALEDKVANEGIILTDAQVTALEKKKHDDEACGEIE
;
A
#
# COMPACT_ATOMS: atom_id res chain seq x y z
N PHE A 1 27.76 -31.36 11.45
CA PHE A 1 26.73 -31.47 12.50
C PHE A 1 26.92 -30.38 13.56
N TYR A 2 27.99 -30.38 14.36
CA TYR A 2 28.30 -29.27 15.30
C TYR A 2 28.52 -27.88 14.66
N ARG A 3 29.00 -27.85 13.40
CA ARG A 3 29.27 -26.62 12.64
C ARG A 3 28.04 -25.76 12.32
N TYR A 4 26.85 -26.35 12.28
CA TYR A 4 25.60 -25.61 12.07
C TYR A 4 25.05 -25.02 13.37
N GLN A 5 25.46 -25.59 14.51
CA GLN A 5 25.02 -25.18 15.84
C GLN A 5 25.80 -23.94 16.33
N GLU A 6 27.10 -23.84 16.02
CA GLU A 6 27.86 -22.58 16.15
C GLU A 6 27.27 -21.45 15.29
N LEU A 7 26.92 -21.73 14.03
CA LEU A 7 26.30 -20.75 13.11
C LEU A 7 24.94 -20.23 13.60
N VAL A 8 24.31 -20.95 14.53
CA VAL A 8 22.99 -20.68 15.10
C VAL A 8 23.08 -20.05 16.51
N GLU A 9 24.16 -20.23 17.27
CA GLU A 9 24.33 -19.59 18.58
C GLU A 9 24.94 -18.17 18.48
N ASP A 10 25.71 -17.89 17.41
CA ASP A 10 26.14 -16.53 17.02
C ASP A 10 25.08 -15.74 16.21
N GLY A 11 23.92 -16.33 15.89
CA GLY A 11 22.89 -15.65 15.09
C GLY A 11 21.70 -16.46 14.54
N GLY A 12 21.60 -17.75 14.80
CA GLY A 12 20.42 -18.56 14.50
C GLY A 12 20.32 -19.07 13.05
N LEU A 13 19.39 -20.00 12.80
CA LEU A 13 18.86 -20.26 11.45
C LEU A 13 18.22 -18.98 10.89
N ASP A 14 17.79 -18.07 11.76
CA ASP A 14 17.31 -16.72 11.42
C ASP A 14 18.40 -15.78 10.89
N ALA A 15 19.69 -16.03 11.14
CA ALA A 15 20.79 -15.36 10.44
C ALA A 15 21.08 -15.98 9.07
N LEU A 16 20.68 -17.23 8.84
CA LEU A 16 20.71 -17.85 7.51
C LEU A 16 19.52 -17.42 6.64
N ILE A 17 18.46 -16.86 7.24
CA ILE A 17 17.40 -16.18 6.51
C ILE A 17 17.97 -14.86 5.97
N ASP A 18 17.93 -14.67 4.64
CA ASP A 18 18.39 -13.43 3.99
C ASP A 18 17.59 -12.22 4.51
N LYS A 19 18.13 -11.58 5.56
CA LYS A 19 17.61 -10.32 6.06
C LYS A 19 17.98 -9.27 5.03
N SER A 20 16.99 -8.84 4.25
CA SER A 20 17.13 -7.68 3.36
C SER A 20 17.88 -6.56 4.07
N ARG A 21 19.09 -6.27 3.61
CA ARG A 21 19.97 -5.25 4.19
C ARG A 21 19.44 -3.82 3.99
N ARG A 22 18.30 -3.68 3.32
CA ARG A 22 17.66 -2.39 3.04
C ARG A 22 16.92 -1.90 4.28
N ALA A 23 17.61 -1.12 5.10
CA ALA A 23 16.98 -0.34 6.15
C ALA A 23 16.30 0.92 5.58
N PRO A 24 15.14 1.36 6.12
CA PRO A 24 14.51 2.61 5.73
C PRO A 24 15.44 3.81 5.99
N ASN A 25 15.74 4.59 4.95
CA ASN A 25 16.49 5.83 5.12
C ASN A 25 15.56 6.97 5.52
N LEU A 26 15.47 7.24 6.83
CA LEU A 26 14.60 8.28 7.39
C LEU A 26 14.96 9.69 6.90
N LYS A 27 16.21 9.96 6.53
CA LYS A 27 16.65 11.28 6.03
C LYS A 27 16.06 11.62 4.66
N ASN A 28 15.73 10.60 3.87
CA ASN A 28 15.12 10.77 2.55
C ASN A 28 13.60 10.59 2.58
N ARG A 29 13.00 10.61 3.78
CA ARG A 29 11.56 10.50 3.92
C ARG A 29 10.92 11.82 3.50
N VAL A 30 9.81 11.70 2.80
CA VAL A 30 8.96 12.86 2.49
C VAL A 30 8.37 13.37 3.81
N ASP A 31 8.04 14.66 3.88
CA ASP A 31 7.38 15.22 5.04
C ASP A 31 6.08 14.46 5.38
N GLU A 32 5.72 14.46 6.65
CA GLU A 32 4.60 13.71 7.16
C GLU A 32 3.27 14.15 6.54
N ALA A 33 3.11 15.44 6.25
CA ALA A 33 1.87 15.97 5.67
C ALA A 33 1.65 15.44 4.25
N THR A 34 2.70 15.41 3.42
CA THR A 34 2.66 14.81 2.08
C THR A 34 2.39 13.30 2.16
N GLU A 35 3.03 12.61 3.11
CA GLU A 35 2.81 11.16 3.28
C GLU A 35 1.36 10.85 3.69
N GLN A 36 0.81 11.60 4.64
CA GLN A 36 -0.59 11.52 5.07
C GLN A 36 -1.56 11.81 3.91
N ALA A 37 -1.29 12.85 3.11
CA ALA A 37 -2.11 13.18 1.94
C ALA A 37 -2.14 12.04 0.92
N VAL A 38 -1.00 11.39 0.66
CA VAL A 38 -0.91 10.23 -0.24
C VAL A 38 -1.68 9.03 0.29
N ILE A 39 -1.57 8.73 1.59
CA ILE A 39 -2.29 7.62 2.24
C ILE A 39 -3.79 7.87 2.16
N LYS A 40 -4.24 9.05 2.59
CA LYS A 40 -5.65 9.44 2.56
C LYS A 40 -6.22 9.30 1.15
N TYR A 41 -5.54 9.86 0.16
CA TYR A 41 -5.98 9.78 -1.23
C TYR A 41 -6.07 8.33 -1.74
N ALA A 42 -5.13 7.47 -1.36
CA ALA A 42 -5.12 6.08 -1.77
C ALA A 42 -6.28 5.26 -1.20
N VAL A 43 -6.75 5.61 0.00
CA VAL A 43 -7.94 5.02 0.62
C VAL A 43 -9.22 5.60 0.01
N ASP A 44 -9.24 6.91 -0.22
CA ASP A 44 -10.43 7.58 -0.78
C ASP A 44 -10.67 7.17 -2.25
N TYR A 45 -9.61 6.97 -3.04
CA TYR A 45 -9.66 6.58 -4.46
C TYR A 45 -8.79 5.34 -4.75
N PRO A 46 -9.18 4.14 -4.29
CA PRO A 46 -8.35 2.95 -4.40
C PRO A 46 -8.06 2.54 -5.85
N ALA A 47 -8.95 2.86 -6.79
CA ALA A 47 -8.80 2.52 -8.21
C ALA A 47 -7.74 3.34 -8.96
N HIS A 48 -7.30 4.49 -8.43
CA HIS A 48 -6.36 5.37 -9.14
C HIS A 48 -4.94 4.81 -9.12
N ASP A 49 -4.19 4.88 -10.21
CA ASP A 49 -2.80 4.42 -10.22
C ASP A 49 -1.84 5.44 -9.58
N GLN A 50 -0.56 5.10 -9.49
CA GLN A 50 0.45 5.95 -8.86
C GLN A 50 0.64 7.28 -9.60
N HIS A 51 0.53 7.29 -10.93
CA HIS A 51 0.70 8.51 -11.74
C HIS A 51 -0.52 9.41 -11.64
N ARG A 52 -1.73 8.84 -11.71
CA ARG A 52 -2.96 9.62 -11.49
C ARG A 52 -3.01 10.20 -10.08
N THR A 53 -2.65 9.42 -9.06
CA THR A 53 -2.58 9.90 -7.68
C THR A 53 -1.62 11.10 -7.54
N SER A 54 -0.41 10.99 -8.11
CA SER A 54 0.56 12.09 -8.14
C SER A 54 0.00 13.35 -8.82
N ASN A 55 -0.68 13.21 -9.96
CA ASN A 55 -1.26 14.34 -10.68
C ASN A 55 -2.42 15.01 -9.94
N GLU A 56 -3.30 14.24 -9.31
CA GLU A 56 -4.43 14.79 -8.55
C GLU A 56 -3.96 15.48 -7.26
N LEU A 57 -2.97 14.91 -6.56
CA LEU A 57 -2.33 15.57 -5.42
C LEU A 57 -1.64 16.87 -5.83
N ARG A 58 -1.03 16.92 -7.01
CA ARG A 58 -0.42 18.15 -7.54
C ARG A 58 -1.43 19.28 -7.73
N LYS A 59 -2.67 18.97 -8.15
CA LYS A 59 -3.75 19.95 -8.25
C LYS A 59 -4.18 20.48 -6.88
N GLN A 60 -3.97 19.70 -5.81
CA GLN A 60 -4.23 20.07 -4.42
C GLN A 60 -3.03 20.77 -3.76
N GLY A 61 -1.97 21.06 -4.52
CA GLY A 61 -0.75 21.71 -4.00
C GLY A 61 0.25 20.77 -3.33
N VAL A 62 0.02 19.45 -3.37
CA VAL A 62 0.92 18.43 -2.82
C VAL A 62 1.81 17.88 -3.94
N PHE A 63 3.11 18.18 -3.87
CA PHE A 63 4.06 17.81 -4.93
C PHE A 63 4.80 16.52 -4.59
N VAL A 64 4.36 15.41 -5.16
CA VAL A 64 5.01 14.10 -5.02
C VAL A 64 5.05 13.39 -6.37
N SER A 65 6.16 12.73 -6.69
CA SER A 65 6.29 11.97 -7.94
C SER A 65 5.55 10.62 -7.86
N GLY A 66 5.16 10.04 -9.00
CA GLY A 66 4.53 8.70 -9.03
C GLY A 66 5.38 7.61 -8.35
N SER A 67 6.71 7.66 -8.50
CA SER A 67 7.63 6.76 -7.79
C SER A 67 7.67 7.02 -6.28
N GLY A 68 7.51 8.28 -5.86
CA GLY A 68 7.36 8.66 -4.46
C GLY A 68 6.07 8.11 -3.85
N VAL A 69 4.94 8.26 -4.56
CA VAL A 69 3.65 7.67 -4.21
C VAL A 69 3.77 6.16 -4.03
N ARG A 70 4.39 5.47 -5.01
CA ARG A 70 4.65 4.03 -4.94
C ARG A 70 5.43 3.63 -3.70
N SER A 71 6.47 4.38 -3.40
CA SER A 71 7.34 4.13 -2.25
C SER A 71 6.61 4.32 -0.92
N ILE A 72 5.71 5.31 -0.85
CA ILE A 72 4.81 5.50 0.30
C ILE A 72 3.87 4.31 0.43
N TRP A 73 3.19 3.91 -0.65
CA TRP A 73 2.26 2.78 -0.62
C TRP A 73 2.89 1.48 -0.15
N LEU A 74 4.11 1.17 -0.61
CA LEU A 74 4.84 -0.02 -0.18
C LEU A 74 5.11 -0.05 1.33
N ARG A 75 5.32 1.12 1.96
CA ARG A 75 5.55 1.21 3.41
C ARG A 75 4.27 1.08 4.22
N HIS A 76 3.14 1.48 3.66
CA HIS A 76 1.83 1.47 4.34
C HIS A 76 0.93 0.30 3.93
N GLY A 77 1.46 -0.65 3.16
CA GLY A 77 0.68 -1.80 2.70
C GLY A 77 -0.47 -1.43 1.76
N LEU A 78 -0.29 -0.40 0.93
CA LEU A 78 -1.27 0.12 -0.03
C LEU A 78 -0.82 -0.13 -1.48
N GLU A 79 0.03 -1.13 -1.69
CA GLU A 79 0.78 -1.28 -2.93
C GLU A 79 -0.06 -1.74 -4.13
N ASN A 80 -1.24 -2.31 -3.89
CA ASN A 80 -2.10 -2.83 -4.93
C ASN A 80 -3.55 -2.41 -4.70
N PHE A 81 -4.39 -2.60 -5.71
CA PHE A 81 -5.80 -2.22 -5.65
C PHE A 81 -6.54 -2.93 -4.51
N LYS A 82 -6.37 -4.26 -4.37
CA LYS A 82 -7.03 -5.07 -3.34
C LYS A 82 -6.74 -4.56 -1.92
N LYS A 83 -5.49 -4.23 -1.62
CA LYS A 83 -5.08 -3.70 -0.31
C LYS A 83 -5.63 -2.30 -0.05
N ARG A 84 -5.65 -1.44 -1.06
CA ARG A 84 -6.26 -0.10 -0.96
C ARG A 84 -7.77 -0.18 -0.78
N LEU A 85 -8.43 -1.11 -1.46
CA LEU A 85 -9.85 -1.36 -1.30
C LEU A 85 -10.16 -1.92 0.09
N LYS A 86 -9.36 -2.85 0.60
CA LYS A 86 -9.49 -3.34 1.98
C LYS A 86 -9.33 -2.20 2.99
N ALA A 87 -8.36 -1.31 2.81
CA ALA A 87 -8.19 -0.14 3.68
C ALA A 87 -9.41 0.79 3.64
N LEU A 88 -10.11 0.89 2.50
CA LEU A 88 -11.37 1.60 2.38
C LEU A 88 -12.51 0.88 3.11
N GLU A 89 -12.65 -0.44 2.93
CA GLU A 89 -13.64 -1.27 3.64
C GLU A 89 -13.46 -1.15 5.17
N ASP A 90 -12.21 -1.24 5.65
CA ASP A 90 -11.87 -1.10 7.07
C ASP A 90 -12.21 0.30 7.59
N LYS A 91 -11.93 1.36 6.80
CA LYS A 91 -12.28 2.74 7.15
C LYS A 91 -13.80 2.93 7.25
N VAL A 92 -14.57 2.34 6.33
CA VAL A 92 -16.05 2.39 6.35
C VAL A 92 -16.60 1.65 7.57
N ALA A 93 -16.06 0.48 7.89
CA ALA A 93 -16.50 -0.31 9.05
C ALA A 93 -16.23 0.41 10.38
N ASN A 94 -15.11 1.12 10.49
CA ASN A 94 -14.72 1.81 11.73
C ASN A 94 -15.40 3.18 11.89
N GLU A 95 -15.50 3.95 10.82
CA GLU A 95 -15.98 5.35 10.87
C GLU A 95 -17.45 5.51 10.44
N GLY A 96 -18.06 4.47 9.85
CA GLY A 96 -19.46 4.52 9.40
C GLY A 96 -19.71 5.55 8.30
N ILE A 97 -18.71 5.84 7.46
CA ILE A 97 -18.78 6.89 6.45
C ILE A 97 -19.70 6.50 5.30
N ILE A 98 -20.46 7.48 4.79
CA ILE A 98 -21.23 7.35 3.54
C ILE A 98 -20.25 7.35 2.37
N LEU A 99 -20.27 6.27 1.59
CA LEU A 99 -19.44 6.10 0.41
C LEU A 99 -19.76 7.15 -0.66
N THR A 100 -18.72 7.67 -1.30
CA THR A 100 -18.85 8.52 -2.49
C THR A 100 -19.04 7.67 -3.75
N ASP A 101 -19.63 8.23 -4.81
CA ASP A 101 -19.87 7.53 -6.08
C ASP A 101 -18.60 6.85 -6.63
N ALA A 102 -17.45 7.52 -6.54
CA ALA A 102 -16.17 6.98 -6.98
C ALA A 102 -15.73 5.73 -6.17
N GLN A 103 -16.10 5.67 -4.89
CA GLN A 103 -15.82 4.52 -4.02
C GLN A 103 -16.79 3.37 -4.30
N VAL A 104 -18.06 3.67 -4.60
CA VAL A 104 -19.05 2.68 -5.04
C VAL A 104 -18.58 2.03 -6.35
N THR A 105 -18.15 2.81 -7.33
CA THR A 105 -17.60 2.27 -8.60
C THR A 105 -16.37 1.40 -8.36
N ALA A 106 -15.53 1.70 -7.37
CA ALA A 106 -14.39 0.86 -7.03
C ALA A 106 -14.83 -0.50 -6.45
N LEU A 107 -15.88 -0.54 -5.63
CA LEU A 107 -16.46 -1.78 -5.12
C LEU A 107 -17.15 -2.60 -6.22
N GLU A 108 -17.86 -1.94 -7.13
CA GLU A 108 -18.47 -2.58 -8.29
C GLU A 108 -17.43 -3.22 -9.21
N LYS A 109 -16.29 -2.54 -9.43
CA LYS A 109 -15.19 -3.09 -10.22
C LYS A 109 -14.62 -4.38 -9.61
N LYS A 110 -14.47 -4.42 -8.28
CA LYS A 110 -14.05 -5.65 -7.58
C LYS A 110 -15.04 -6.79 -7.81
N LYS A 111 -16.35 -6.49 -7.69
CA LYS A 111 -17.40 -7.48 -7.89
C LYS A 111 -17.36 -8.08 -9.31
N HIS A 112 -17.18 -7.26 -10.33
CA HIS A 112 -17.01 -7.73 -11.71
C HIS A 112 -15.73 -8.53 -11.93
N ASP A 113 -14.61 -8.11 -11.34
CA ASP A 113 -13.34 -8.86 -11.43
C ASP A 113 -13.47 -10.24 -10.76
N ASP A 114 -14.20 -10.34 -9.64
CA ASP A 114 -14.46 -11.61 -8.93
C ASP A 114 -15.44 -12.51 -9.70
N GLU A 115 -16.51 -11.95 -10.30
CA GLU A 115 -17.46 -12.67 -11.17
C GLU A 115 -16.77 -13.27 -12.40
N ALA A 116 -15.95 -12.47 -13.11
CA ALA A 116 -15.21 -12.92 -14.28
C ALA A 116 -14.17 -14.02 -13.96
N CYS A 117 -13.66 -14.06 -12.73
CA CYS A 117 -12.75 -15.11 -12.28
C CYS A 117 -13.48 -16.43 -11.94
N GLY A 118 -14.77 -16.36 -11.58
CA GLY A 118 -15.60 -17.52 -11.24
C GLY A 118 -16.22 -18.24 -12.44
N GLU A 119 -16.27 -17.61 -13.62
CA GLU A 119 -16.82 -18.20 -14.85
C GLU A 119 -15.84 -19.13 -15.60
N ILE A 120 -14.62 -19.33 -15.09
CA ILE A 120 -13.55 -20.11 -15.75
C ILE A 120 -13.27 -21.44 -15.02
N GLU A 121 -14.14 -21.87 -14.09
CA GLU A 121 -14.17 -23.24 -13.52
C GLU A 121 -15.31 -24.07 -14.14
#